data_AF-A0AAJ0AMH7-F1
#
_entry.id   AF-A0AAJ0AMH7-F1
#
_cell.length_a   1.000
_cell.length_b   1.000
_cell.length_c   1.000
_cell.angle_alpha   90.00
_cell.angle_beta   90.00
_cell.angle_gamma   90.00
#
_symmetry.space_group_name_H-M   'P 1'
#
loop_
_entity.id
_entity.type
_entity.pdbx_description
1 polymer ?
#
loop_
_entity_poly.entity_id
_entity_poly.type
_entity_poly.pdbx_seq_one_letter_code
_entity_poly.pdbx_strand_id
1 'polypeptide(L)'
;MVGRIQQRIEENCKTIWGDHVYEIDYETDDNEVFQYFVLRDYGSSFGPALTMTLLCHSEEAAYRELDRMLGIWAAQVRRGTPMTKEESLEIFGGPRGECKRVLEEFWSASAASQAAVQSTESRGEQVDGEQAHVTK
;
A
#
# COMPACT_ATOMS: atom_id res chain seq x y z
N MET A 1 -13.65 7.46 24.19
CA MET A 1 -12.28 7.35 23.63
C MET A 1 -12.32 7.22 22.10
N VAL A 2 -13.26 6.44 21.56
CA VAL A 2 -13.51 6.20 20.13
C VAL A 2 -13.54 7.48 19.27
N GLY A 3 -14.27 8.51 19.67
CA GLY A 3 -14.42 9.73 18.84
C GLY A 3 -13.13 10.48 18.52
N ARG A 4 -12.10 10.41 19.38
CA ARG A 4 -10.80 11.05 19.09
C ARG A 4 -9.96 10.25 18.09
N ILE A 5 -10.10 8.92 18.09
CA ILE A 5 -9.38 8.06 17.14
C ILE A 5 -10.01 8.22 15.75
N GLN A 6 -11.34 8.20 15.67
CA GLN A 6 -12.07 8.44 14.42
C GLN A 6 -11.64 9.74 13.74
N GLN A 7 -11.61 10.84 14.50
CA GLN A 7 -11.17 12.14 13.97
C GLN A 7 -9.74 12.08 13.41
N ARG A 8 -8.80 11.41 14.11
CA ARG A 8 -7.42 11.26 13.61
C ARG A 8 -7.36 10.42 12.35
N ILE A 9 -8.11 9.33 12.28
CA ILE A 9 -8.19 8.47 11.10
C ILE A 9 -8.68 9.30 9.91
N GLU A 10 -9.77 10.05 10.06
CA GLU A 10 -10.31 10.91 9.01
C GLU A 10 -9.31 11.99 8.56
N GLU A 11 -8.67 12.69 9.50
CA GLU A 11 -7.64 13.70 9.20
C GLU A 11 -6.43 13.09 8.46
N ASN A 12 -6.02 11.88 8.83
CA ASN A 12 -4.94 11.16 8.16
C ASN A 12 -5.36 10.70 6.77
N CYS A 13 -6.56 10.17 6.57
CA CYS A 13 -7.10 9.84 5.25
C CYS A 13 -7.10 11.05 4.33
N LYS A 14 -7.52 12.21 4.84
CA LYS A 14 -7.50 13.48 4.09
C LYS A 14 -6.09 13.92 3.72
N THR A 15 -5.12 13.68 4.62
CA THR A 15 -3.71 13.95 4.34
C THR A 15 -3.18 13.07 3.21
N ILE A 16 -3.54 11.79 3.19
CA ILE A 16 -2.98 10.79 2.26
C ILE A 16 -3.65 10.89 0.87
N TRP A 17 -4.99 10.97 0.84
CA TRP A 17 -5.78 10.83 -0.39
C TRP A 17 -6.62 12.06 -0.77
N GLY A 18 -6.58 13.13 0.02
CA GLY A 18 -7.26 14.41 -0.25
C GLY A 18 -8.60 14.58 0.47
N ASP A 19 -9.22 15.76 0.31
CA ASP A 19 -10.46 16.12 1.02
C ASP A 19 -11.69 15.42 0.41
N HIS A 20 -11.93 14.20 0.87
CA HIS A 20 -13.06 13.35 0.52
C HIS A 20 -13.74 12.82 1.78
N VAL A 21 -14.89 12.18 1.58
CA VAL A 21 -15.54 11.38 2.63
C VAL A 21 -14.99 9.97 2.55
N TYR A 22 -14.64 9.42 3.70
CA TYR A 22 -14.07 8.09 3.83
C TYR A 22 -14.96 7.27 4.74
N GLU A 23 -15.26 6.05 4.31
CA GLU A 23 -15.95 5.05 5.12
C GLU A 23 -14.91 4.13 5.75
N ILE A 24 -15.09 3.84 7.04
CA ILE A 24 -14.26 2.91 7.80
C ILE A 24 -15.12 1.70 8.13
N ASP A 25 -14.88 0.61 7.42
CA ASP A 25 -15.61 -0.64 7.57
C ASP A 25 -14.71 -1.70 8.20
N TYR A 26 -15.30 -2.77 8.72
CA TYR A 26 -14.54 -3.91 9.23
C TYR A 26 -15.18 -5.25 8.85
N GLU A 27 -14.33 -6.23 8.64
CA GLU A 27 -14.72 -7.63 8.44
C GLU A 27 -14.24 -8.46 9.63
N THR A 28 -14.97 -9.54 9.90
CA THR A 28 -14.59 -10.55 10.88
C THR A 28 -14.65 -11.92 10.25
N ASP A 29 -13.70 -12.78 10.62
CA ASP A 29 -13.74 -14.22 10.31
C ASP A 29 -14.06 -14.96 11.61
N ASP A 30 -15.23 -15.60 11.63
CA ASP A 30 -15.84 -16.29 12.79
C ASP A 30 -15.87 -15.48 14.12
N ASN A 31 -15.71 -14.15 14.06
CA ASN A 31 -15.49 -13.24 15.20
C ASN A 31 -14.22 -13.51 16.02
N GLU A 32 -13.26 -14.26 15.48
CA GLU A 32 -11.97 -14.51 16.12
C GLU A 32 -10.89 -13.52 15.68
N VAL A 33 -11.00 -13.05 14.43
CA VAL A 33 -10.09 -12.06 13.85
C VAL A 33 -10.88 -10.92 13.22
N PHE A 34 -10.28 -9.74 13.28
CA PHE A 34 -10.86 -8.47 12.85
C PHE A 34 -9.90 -7.78 11.89
N GLN A 35 -10.45 -7.18 10.84
CA GLN A 35 -9.71 -6.37 9.87
C GLN A 35 -10.51 -5.12 9.56
N TYR A 36 -9.85 -3.97 9.52
CA TYR A 36 -10.48 -2.71 9.11
C TYR A 36 -10.06 -2.33 7.69
N PHE A 37 -10.98 -1.69 6.97
CA PHE A 37 -10.80 -1.16 5.62
C PHE A 37 -11.04 0.34 5.60
N VAL A 38 -10.32 1.04 4.74
CA VAL A 38 -10.64 2.42 4.37
C VAL A 38 -11.17 2.41 2.94
N LEU A 39 -12.40 2.87 2.79
CA LEU A 39 -13.08 3.00 1.50
C LEU A 39 -13.32 4.49 1.24
N ARG A 40 -13.26 4.88 -0.04
CA ARG A 40 -13.75 6.21 -0.42
C ARG A 40 -15.27 6.15 -0.57
N ASP A 41 -15.98 7.07 0.08
CA ASP A 41 -17.43 7.19 -0.06
C ASP A 41 -17.77 8.17 -1.21
N TYR A 42 -18.56 7.69 -2.17
CA TYR A 42 -19.09 8.49 -3.28
C TYR A 42 -20.55 8.91 -3.06
N GLY A 43 -21.13 8.64 -1.89
CA GLY A 43 -22.49 8.96 -1.46
C GLY A 43 -23.53 7.91 -1.84
N SER A 44 -23.48 7.38 -3.07
CA SER A 44 -24.39 6.31 -3.53
C SER A 44 -23.74 4.93 -3.58
N SER A 45 -22.43 4.86 -3.40
CA SER A 45 -21.62 3.63 -3.48
C SER A 45 -20.25 3.85 -2.86
N PHE A 46 -19.64 2.78 -2.38
CA PHE A 46 -18.26 2.79 -1.92
C PHE A 46 -17.28 2.46 -3.05
N GLY A 47 -16.12 3.11 -3.02
CA GLY A 47 -15.00 2.80 -3.91
C GLY A 47 -14.25 1.52 -3.51
N PRO A 48 -13.18 1.18 -4.26
CA PRO A 48 -12.29 0.10 -3.84
C PRO A 48 -11.60 0.43 -2.51
N ALA A 49 -11.16 -0.61 -1.80
CA ALA A 49 -10.34 -0.46 -0.61
C ALA A 49 -9.07 0.33 -0.94
N LEU A 50 -8.85 1.43 -0.22
CA LEU A 50 -7.63 2.24 -0.31
C LEU A 50 -6.50 1.64 0.53
N THR A 51 -6.86 1.05 1.67
CA THR A 51 -5.97 0.25 2.52
C THR A 51 -6.81 -0.67 3.41
N MET A 52 -6.14 -1.63 4.02
CA MET A 52 -6.70 -2.51 5.05
C MET A 52 -5.65 -2.81 6.12
N THR A 53 -6.06 -3.03 7.36
CA THR A 53 -5.17 -3.60 8.39
C THR A 53 -4.91 -5.07 8.08
N LEU A 54 -3.95 -5.70 8.75
CA LEU A 54 -3.93 -7.16 8.82
C LEU A 54 -4.94 -7.67 9.86
N LEU A 55 -5.11 -8.99 9.90
CA LEU A 55 -5.94 -9.67 10.88
C LEU A 55 -5.42 -9.41 12.31
N CYS A 56 -6.30 -8.92 13.18
CA CYS A 56 -6.02 -8.71 14.60
C CYS A 56 -6.99 -9.53 15.46
N HIS A 57 -6.57 -9.94 16.65
CA HIS A 57 -7.38 -10.78 17.56
C HIS A 57 -8.52 -10.04 18.28
N SER A 58 -8.71 -8.75 18.02
CA SER A 58 -9.85 -7.99 18.53
C SER A 58 -10.13 -6.78 17.65
N GLU A 59 -11.39 -6.34 17.65
CA GLU A 59 -11.82 -5.13 16.95
C GLU A 59 -11.00 -3.91 17.38
N GLU A 60 -10.80 -3.73 18.68
CA GLU A 60 -10.03 -2.59 19.20
C GLU A 60 -8.56 -2.66 18.79
N ALA A 61 -7.96 -3.85 18.70
CA ALA A 61 -6.60 -4.00 18.19
C ALA A 61 -6.52 -3.65 16.71
N ALA A 62 -7.47 -4.11 15.89
CA ALA A 62 -7.55 -3.76 14.47
C ALA A 62 -7.74 -2.25 14.27
N TYR A 63 -8.62 -1.63 15.05
CA TYR A 63 -8.90 -0.20 14.94
C TYR A 63 -7.71 0.67 15.35
N ARG A 64 -6.99 0.28 16.41
CA ARG A 64 -5.74 0.95 16.80
C ARG A 64 -4.62 0.74 15.78
N GLU A 65 -4.59 -0.43 15.15
CA GLU A 65 -3.64 -0.69 14.07
C GLU A 65 -3.92 0.22 12.88
N LEU A 66 -5.18 0.42 12.52
CA LEU A 66 -5.56 1.35 11.46
C LEU A 66 -5.08 2.78 11.77
N ASP A 67 -5.34 3.29 12.98
CA ASP A 67 -4.87 4.63 13.40
C ASP A 67 -3.34 4.75 13.34
N ARG A 68 -2.60 3.72 13.78
CA ARG A 68 -1.13 3.68 13.71
C ARG A 68 -0.64 3.73 12.27
N MET A 69 -1.15 2.85 11.41
CA MET A 69 -0.76 2.76 9.99
C MET A 69 -0.99 4.09 9.27
N LEU A 70 -2.19 4.64 9.40
CA LEU A 70 -2.56 5.91 8.77
C LEU A 70 -1.77 7.09 9.34
N GLY A 71 -1.44 7.07 10.64
CA GLY A 71 -0.61 8.10 11.26
C GLY A 71 0.80 8.16 10.68
N ILE A 72 1.44 6.99 10.53
CA ILE A 72 2.79 6.90 9.95
C ILE A 72 2.76 7.29 8.48
N TRP A 73 1.77 6.80 7.72
CA TRP A 73 1.64 7.12 6.31
C TRP A 73 1.35 8.62 6.09
N ALA A 74 0.43 9.21 6.85
CA ALA A 74 0.16 10.64 6.79
C ALA A 74 1.40 11.48 7.13
N ALA A 75 2.22 11.06 8.10
CA ALA A 75 3.48 11.73 8.41
C ALA A 75 4.48 11.66 7.24
N GLN A 76 4.58 10.50 6.58
CA GLN A 76 5.40 10.32 5.38
C GLN A 76 4.92 11.23 4.23
N VAL A 77 3.61 11.28 3.98
CA VAL A 77 3.02 12.14 2.93
C VAL A 77 3.29 13.63 3.22
N ARG A 78 3.13 14.09 4.47
CA ARG A 78 3.44 15.47 4.86
C ARG A 78 4.91 15.84 4.64
N ARG A 79 5.82 14.88 4.79
CA ARG A 79 7.25 15.09 4.53
C ARG A 79 7.55 15.30 3.04
N GLY A 80 6.67 14.84 2.15
CA GLY A 80 6.78 15.04 0.70
C GLY A 80 7.92 14.26 0.03
N THR A 81 8.54 13.33 0.75
CA THR A 81 9.58 12.43 0.21
C THR A 81 8.95 11.10 -0.19
N PRO A 82 9.50 10.37 -1.19
CA PRO A 82 9.10 8.99 -1.44
C PRO A 82 9.16 8.14 -0.16
N MET A 83 8.19 7.22 -0.02
CA MET A 83 8.15 6.28 1.10
C MET A 83 9.37 5.36 1.04
N THR A 84 10.10 5.21 2.15
CA THR A 84 11.22 4.27 2.20
C THR A 84 10.71 2.84 2.39
N LYS A 85 11.59 1.85 2.14
CA LYS A 85 11.28 0.45 2.39
C LYS A 85 10.91 0.22 3.86
N GLU A 86 11.66 0.82 4.79
CA GLU A 86 11.45 0.69 6.23
C GLU A 86 10.10 1.27 6.65
N GLU A 87 9.72 2.43 6.12
CA GLU A 87 8.40 3.03 6.35
C GLU A 87 7.29 2.16 5.79
N SER A 88 7.48 1.61 4.59
CA SER A 88 6.51 0.70 4.00
C SER A 88 6.36 -0.59 4.83
N LEU A 89 7.44 -1.13 5.39
CA LEU A 89 7.38 -2.26 6.32
C LEU A 89 6.73 -1.90 7.65
N GLU A 90 6.91 -0.67 8.11
CA GLU A 90 6.27 -0.19 9.33
C GLU A 90 4.77 0.01 9.12
N ILE A 91 4.35 0.52 7.96
CA ILE A 91 2.94 0.71 7.62
C ILE A 91 2.28 -0.64 7.37
N PHE A 92 2.81 -1.48 6.49
CA PHE A 92 2.11 -2.68 6.02
C PHE A 92 2.52 -3.98 6.72
N GLY A 93 3.56 -3.96 7.55
CA GLY A 93 4.11 -5.16 8.21
C GLY A 93 3.28 -5.74 9.34
N GLY A 94 2.12 -5.15 9.64
CA GLY A 94 1.20 -5.60 10.68
C GLY A 94 1.47 -5.02 12.07
N PRO A 95 0.56 -5.27 13.03
CA PRO A 95 0.55 -4.65 14.35
C PRO A 95 1.85 -4.79 15.16
N ARG A 96 2.59 -5.87 14.93
CA ARG A 96 3.82 -6.23 15.62
C ARG A 96 4.98 -6.48 14.64
N GLY A 97 4.80 -6.12 13.37
CA GLY A 97 5.77 -6.38 12.31
C GLY A 97 5.89 -7.86 11.93
N GLU A 98 4.92 -8.69 12.29
CA GLU A 98 4.88 -10.13 12.01
C GLU A 98 4.97 -10.47 10.52
N CYS A 99 4.53 -9.55 9.65
CA CYS A 99 4.54 -9.73 8.20
C CYS A 99 5.72 -9.03 7.51
N LYS A 100 6.62 -8.37 8.24
CA LYS A 100 7.77 -7.68 7.64
C LYS A 100 8.60 -8.60 6.76
N ARG A 101 8.91 -9.82 7.25
CA ARG A 101 9.70 -10.79 6.49
C ARG A 101 9.03 -11.19 5.17
N VAL A 102 7.73 -11.44 5.20
CA VAL A 102 6.97 -11.83 4.00
C VAL A 102 6.93 -10.70 2.98
N LEU A 103 6.74 -9.45 3.44
CA LEU A 103 6.78 -8.28 2.56
C LEU A 103 8.17 -8.05 1.96
N GLU A 104 9.23 -8.24 2.75
CA GLU A 104 10.61 -8.14 2.28
C GLU A 104 10.91 -9.16 1.17
N GLU A 105 10.50 -10.41 1.36
CA GLU A 105 10.64 -11.48 0.36
C GLU A 105 9.87 -11.14 -0.92
N PHE A 106 8.62 -10.69 -0.79
CA PHE A 106 7.77 -10.32 -1.93
C PHE A 106 8.37 -9.19 -2.78
N TRP A 107 8.87 -8.13 -2.15
CA TRP A 107 9.49 -7.02 -2.90
C TRP A 107 10.82 -7.42 -3.54
N SER A 108 11.60 -8.26 -2.86
CA SER A 108 12.86 -8.76 -3.40
C SER A 108 12.61 -9.59 -4.67
N ALA A 109 11.58 -10.44 -4.67
CA ALA A 109 11.16 -11.19 -5.84
C ALA A 109 10.65 -10.28 -6.96
N SER A 110 9.81 -9.28 -6.62
CA SER A 110 9.23 -8.35 -7.60
C SER A 110 10.31 -7.51 -8.32
N ALA A 111 11.32 -7.03 -7.58
CA ALA A 111 12.43 -6.28 -8.16
C ALA A 111 13.26 -7.13 -9.13
N ALA A 112 13.53 -8.40 -8.77
CA ALA A 112 14.23 -9.33 -9.65
C ALA A 112 13.45 -9.61 -10.95
N SER A 113 12.13 -9.78 -10.86
CA SER A 113 11.27 -9.96 -12.04
C SER A 113 11.26 -8.74 -12.97
N GLN A 114 11.18 -7.52 -12.42
CA GLN A 114 11.21 -6.29 -13.24
C GLN A 114 12.56 -6.12 -13.96
N ALA A 115 13.68 -6.39 -13.27
CA ALA A 115 15.00 -6.34 -13.88
C ALA A 115 15.16 -7.37 -15.03
N ALA A 116 14.59 -8.56 -14.87
CA ALA A 116 14.61 -9.59 -15.92
C ALA A 116 13.85 -9.14 -17.18
N VAL A 117 12.65 -8.58 -17.04
CA VAL A 117 11.84 -8.08 -18.17
C VAL A 117 12.55 -6.97 -18.94
N GLN A 118 13.14 -6.00 -18.23
CA GLN A 118 13.89 -4.90 -18.86
C GLN A 118 15.14 -5.41 -19.60
N SER A 119 15.81 -6.44 -19.07
CA SER A 119 16.96 -7.05 -19.72
C SER A 119 16.59 -7.75 -21.03
N THR A 120 15.40 -8.36 -21.11
CA THR A 120 14.93 -9.04 -22.32
C THR A 120 14.47 -8.08 -23.41
N GLU A 121 13.92 -6.91 -23.04
CA GLU A 121 13.50 -5.88 -24.00
C GLU A 121 14.71 -5.18 -24.63
N SER A 122 15.71 -4.84 -23.83
CA SER A 122 16.95 -4.18 -24.32
C SER A 122 17.78 -5.04 -25.29
N ARG A 123 17.56 -6.37 -25.32
CA ARG A 123 18.27 -7.31 -26.20
C ARG A 123 17.57 -7.52 -27.55
N GLY A 124 16.35 -7.03 -27.72
CA GLY A 124 15.56 -7.16 -28.95
C GLY A 124 15.76 -6.06 -30.00
N GLU A 125 16.43 -4.95 -29.66
CA GLU A 125 16.59 -3.79 -30.55
C GLU A 125 17.90 -3.75 -31.36
N GLN A 126 18.80 -4.74 -31.22
CA GLN A 126 19.95 -4.91 -32.11
C GLN A 126 19.59 -5.89 -33.24
N VAL A 127 18.83 -5.43 -34.23
CA VAL A 127 18.68 -6.14 -35.52
C VAL A 127 19.33 -5.31 -36.63
N ASP A 128 20.52 -5.78 -36.99
CA ASP A 128 21.33 -5.55 -38.19
C ASP A 128 20.84 -4.51 -39.22
N GLY A 129 21.44 -3.32 -39.15
CA GLY A 129 21.57 -2.41 -40.29
C GLY A 129 22.61 -2.94 -41.28
N GLU A 130 22.28 -3.99 -42.02
CA GLU A 130 23.08 -4.48 -43.14
C GLU A 130 23.01 -3.48 -44.30
N GLN A 131 24.02 -2.61 -44.41
CA GLN A 131 24.17 -1.68 -45.53
C GLN A 131 24.53 -2.45 -46.80
N ALA A 132 23.54 -2.64 -47.69
CA ALA A 132 23.78 -3.13 -49.04
C ALA A 132 24.59 -2.11 -49.84
N HIS A 133 25.87 -2.40 -50.04
CA HIS A 133 26.77 -1.67 -50.91
C HIS A 133 26.46 -2.05 -52.38
N VAL A 134 25.72 -1.20 -53.09
CA VAL A 134 25.53 -1.34 -54.54
C VAL A 134 26.69 -0.65 -55.25
N THR A 135 27.56 -1.44 -55.86
CA THR A 135 28.58 -0.98 -56.80
C THR A 135 27.98 -0.80 -58.20
N LYS A 136 28.26 0.37 -58.76
CA LYS A 136 28.12 0.91 -60.13
C LYS A 136 27.67 -0.02 -61.25
#